data_AF-A0A2G6C2Z5-F1
#
_entry.id   AF-A0A2G6C2Z5-F1
#
_cell.length_a   1.000
_cell.length_b   1.000
_cell.length_c   1.000
_cell.angle_alpha   90.00
_cell.angle_beta   90.00
_cell.angle_gamma   90.00
#
_symmetry.space_group_name_H-M   'P 1'
#
loop_
_entity.id
_entity.type
_entity.pdbx_description
1 polymer ?
#
loop_
_entity_poly.entity_id
_entity_poly.type
_entity_poly.pdbx_seq_one_letter_code
_entity_poly.pdbx_strand_id
1 'polypeptide(L)'
;MAFNHYAKLKRIIAEEPEGWYIRCIDQPTTATNFRGEKVHYPHYYRLYSAADQPIKYGKFQKIDKLARTLGVDVNDLPVIDGVED
;
A
#
# COMPACT_ATOMS: atom_id res chain seq x y z
N MET A 1 14.15 15.49 7.76
CA MET A 1 12.78 15.34 7.20
C MET A 1 12.31 13.93 7.48
N ALA A 2 11.24 13.75 8.26
CA ALA A 2 10.75 12.41 8.59
C ALA A 2 10.30 11.69 7.30
N PHE A 3 10.85 10.50 7.05
CA PHE A 3 10.53 9.69 5.88
C PHE A 3 9.08 9.21 5.99
N ASN A 4 8.14 9.94 5.41
CA ASN A 4 6.74 9.50 5.37
C ASN A 4 6.56 8.58 4.16
N HIS A 5 6.66 7.27 4.40
CA HIS A 5 6.43 6.21 3.42
C HIS A 5 5.18 6.46 2.55
N TYR A 6 4.07 6.89 3.17
CA TYR A 6 2.81 7.13 2.47
C TYR A 6 2.85 8.37 1.57
N ALA A 7 3.60 9.40 1.95
CA ALA A 7 3.81 10.56 1.08
C ALA A 7 4.62 10.16 -0.18
N LYS A 8 5.54 9.20 -0.05
CA LYS A 8 6.25 8.63 -1.19
C LYS A 8 5.31 7.81 -2.08
N LEU A 9 4.45 6.97 -1.50
CA LEU A 9 3.43 6.23 -2.25
C LEU A 9 2.52 7.16 -3.05
N LYS A 10 2.03 8.25 -2.44
CA LYS A 10 1.20 9.25 -3.13
C LYS A 10 1.88 9.82 -4.37
N ARG A 11 3.17 10.16 -4.26
CA ARG A 11 3.94 10.70 -5.40
C ARG A 11 4.05 9.68 -6.52
N ILE A 12 4.39 8.43 -6.17
CA ILE A 12 4.49 7.35 -7.16
C ILE A 12 3.15 7.15 -7.86
N ILE A 13 2.05 7.00 -7.11
CA ILE A 13 0.70 6.82 -7.68
C ILE A 13 0.32 7.99 -8.59
N ALA A 14 0.71 9.23 -8.25
CA ALA A 14 0.43 10.40 -9.08
C ALA A 14 1.23 10.41 -10.40
N GLU A 15 2.32 9.65 -10.49
CA GLU A 15 3.13 9.48 -11.71
C GLU A 15 2.72 8.21 -12.50
N GLU A 16 2.00 7.28 -11.88
CA GLU A 16 1.54 6.06 -12.53
C GLU A 16 0.33 6.34 -13.44
N PRO A 17 0.24 5.65 -14.60
CA PRO A 17 -0.93 5.71 -15.44
C PRO A 17 -2.17 5.15 -14.71
N GLU A 18 -3.35 5.53 -15.17
CA GLU A 18 -4.61 4.94 -14.70
C GLU A 18 -4.61 3.42 -14.89
N GLY A 19 -5.26 2.70 -13.96
CA GLY A 19 -5.28 1.23 -13.93
C GLY A 19 -4.30 0.59 -12.96
N TRP A 20 -3.59 1.37 -12.15
CA TRP A 20 -2.88 0.84 -10.97
C TRP A 20 -3.88 0.24 -9.98
N TYR A 21 -3.43 -0.75 -9.21
CA TYR A 21 -4.25 -1.41 -8.23
C TYR A 21 -3.43 -1.83 -7.00
N ILE A 22 -4.12 -2.22 -5.93
CA ILE A 22 -3.54 -2.70 -4.68
C ILE A 22 -3.92 -4.16 -4.51
N ARG A 23 -2.94 -5.04 -4.30
CA ARG A 23 -3.20 -6.44 -3.92
C ARG A 23 -3.07 -6.60 -2.41
N CYS A 24 -4.06 -7.20 -1.78
CA CYS A 24 -3.93 -7.71 -0.41
C CYS A 24 -3.19 -9.06 -0.46
N ILE A 25 -2.09 -9.16 0.27
CA ILE A 25 -1.29 -10.37 0.38
C ILE A 25 -1.42 -10.86 1.81
N ASP A 26 -2.15 -11.97 1.97
CA ASP A 26 -2.42 -12.63 3.25
C ASP A 26 -1.19 -13.40 3.74
N GLN A 27 -0.14 -12.64 4.05
CA GLN A 27 1.10 -13.14 4.60
C GLN A 27 1.55 -12.26 5.76
N PRO A 28 2.01 -12.86 6.87
CA PRO A 28 2.42 -12.11 8.03
C PRO A 28 3.65 -11.26 7.70
N THR A 29 3.63 -10.01 8.13
CA THR A 29 4.78 -9.11 8.01
C THR A 29 5.02 -8.36 9.30
N THR A 30 6.27 -8.00 9.54
CA THR A 30 6.65 -7.09 10.63
C THR A 30 7.08 -5.75 10.08
N ALA A 31 6.65 -4.67 10.72
CA ALA A 31 7.16 -3.33 10.45
C ALA A 31 7.48 -2.62 11.77
N THR A 32 8.58 -1.87 11.78
CA THR A 32 8.96 -1.05 12.93
C THR A 32 8.12 0.23 12.94
N ASN A 33 7.48 0.54 14.07
CA ASN A 33 6.74 1.78 14.24
C ASN A 33 7.68 2.96 14.56
N PHE A 34 7.12 4.17 14.69
CA PHE A 34 7.90 5.38 15.04
C PHE A 34 8.52 5.34 16.45
N ARG A 35 8.04 4.45 17.32
CA ARG A 35 8.59 4.22 18.67
C ARG A 35 9.71 3.18 18.69
N GLY A 36 10.07 2.61 17.53
CA GLY A 36 11.08 1.55 17.43
C GLY A 36 10.55 0.14 17.72
N GLU A 37 9.25 -0.03 17.98
CA GLU A 37 8.64 -1.33 18.29
C GLU A 37 8.31 -2.08 16.99
N LYS A 38 8.58 -3.39 16.97
CA LYS A 38 8.16 -4.26 15.88
C LYS A 38 6.67 -4.57 16.04
N VAL A 39 5.88 -4.15 15.07
CA VAL A 39 4.45 -4.48 15.00
C VAL A 39 4.25 -5.59 13.98
N HIS A 40 3.54 -6.64 14.39
CA HIS A 40 3.13 -7.74 13.53
C HIS A 40 1.80 -7.38 12.85
N TYR A 41 1.74 -7.64 11.54
CA TYR A 41 0.53 -7.50 10.74
C TYR A 41 0.22 -8.86 10.12
N PRO A 42 -1.04 -9.32 10.13
CA PRO A 42 -1.43 -10.60 9.55
C PRO A 42 -1.26 -10.61 8.03
N HIS A 43 -1.47 -9.46 7.38
CA HIS A 43 -1.34 -9.28 5.95
C HIS A 43 -0.56 -8.00 5.61
N TYR A 44 -0.22 -7.85 4.34
CA TYR A 44 0.31 -6.59 3.80
C TYR A 44 -0.26 -6.30 2.43
N TYR A 45 -0.19 -5.03 2.05
CA TYR A 45 -0.64 -4.53 0.76
C TYR A 45 0.55 -4.23 -0.14
N ARG A 46 0.34 -4.40 -1.44
CA ARG A 46 1.34 -4.06 -2.45
C ARG A 46 0.69 -3.35 -3.63
N LEU A 47 1.29 -2.25 -4.06
CA LEU A 47 0.90 -1.54 -5.28
C LEU A 47 1.43 -2.26 -6.52
N TYR A 48 0.58 -2.34 -7.52
CA TYR A 48 0.88 -2.82 -8.85
C TYR A 48 0.50 -1.74 -9.87
N SER A 49 1.31 -1.62 -10.92
CA SER A 49 1.00 -0.75 -12.04
C SER A 49 -0.05 -1.39 -12.95
N ALA A 50 -0.60 -0.61 -13.88
CA ALA A 50 -1.52 -1.11 -14.91
C ALA A 50 -0.92 -2.23 -15.79
N ALA A 51 0.40 -2.36 -15.81
CA ALA A 51 1.11 -3.43 -16.52
C ALA A 51 1.30 -4.71 -15.66
N ASP A 52 0.58 -4.83 -14.54
CA ASP A 52 0.67 -5.93 -13.59
C ASP A 52 2.06 -6.05 -12.92
N GLN A 53 2.84 -4.98 -12.91
CA GLN A 53 4.18 -4.99 -12.33
C GLN A 53 4.18 -4.44 -10.90
N PRO A 54 4.89 -5.09 -9.96
CA PRO A 54 4.97 -4.60 -8.59
C PRO A 54 5.74 -3.28 -8.53
N ILE A 55 5.09 -2.23 -8.03
CA ILE A 55 5.68 -0.90 -7.92
C ILE A 55 6.76 -0.88 -6.84
N LYS A 56 7.92 -0.31 -7.17
CA LYS A 56 9.04 -0.19 -6.23
C LYS A 56 8.65 0.71 -5.05
N TYR A 57 8.97 0.27 -3.82
CA TYR A 57 8.49 0.89 -2.58
C TYR A 57 6.98 0.80 -2.35
N GLY A 58 6.24 0.07 -3.19
CA GLY A 58 4.78 -0.08 -3.12
C GLY A 58 4.27 -1.02 -2.02
N LYS A 59 5.13 -1.57 -1.14
CA LYS A 59 4.71 -2.43 -0.02
C LYS A 59 4.33 -1.58 1.19
N PHE A 60 3.15 -1.81 1.78
CA PHE A 60 2.67 -1.10 2.98
C PHE A 60 1.69 -1.97 3.79
N GLN A 61 1.36 -1.55 5.01
CA GLN A 61 0.50 -2.34 5.92
C GLN A 61 -0.81 -1.65 6.28
N LYS A 62 -0.89 -0.32 6.25
CA LYS A 62 -2.08 0.42 6.69
C LYS A 62 -2.79 1.05 5.50
N ILE A 63 -3.84 0.40 5.04
CA ILE A 63 -4.62 0.88 3.89
C ILE A 63 -5.35 2.19 4.18
N ASP A 64 -5.89 2.38 5.38
CA ASP A 64 -6.55 3.62 5.81
C ASP A 64 -5.61 4.83 5.73
N LYS A 65 -4.33 4.59 6.02
CA LYS A 65 -3.32 5.64 5.96
C LYS A 65 -2.99 6.01 4.53
N LEU A 66 -3.05 5.07 3.58
CA LEU A 66 -2.94 5.37 2.16
C LEU A 66 -4.15 6.18 1.69
N ALA A 67 -5.38 5.72 1.99
CA ALA A 67 -6.63 6.40 1.65
C ALA A 67 -6.62 7.86 2.12
N ARG A 68 -6.32 8.10 3.41
CA ARG A 68 -6.19 9.44 3.98
C ARG A 68 -5.10 10.28 3.32
N THR A 69 -4.01 9.67 2.87
CA THR A 69 -2.93 10.39 2.20
C THR A 69 -3.34 10.81 0.78
N LEU A 70 -4.10 9.95 0.09
CA LEU A 70 -4.68 10.24 -1.21
C LEU A 70 -5.86 11.23 -1.12
N GLY A 71 -6.56 11.25 0.02
CA GLY A 71 -7.75 12.10 0.23
C GLY A 71 -9.03 11.45 -0.28
N VAL A 72 -9.07 10.12 -0.34
CA VAL A 72 -10.21 9.30 -0.79
C VAL A 72 -10.69 8.39 0.34
N ASP A 73 -11.88 7.82 0.20
CA ASP A 73 -12.35 6.79 1.13
C ASP A 73 -11.55 5.49 0.94
N VAL A 74 -11.44 4.69 2.00
CA VAL A 74 -10.74 3.40 1.93
C VAL A 74 -11.43 2.43 0.97
N ASN A 75 -12.75 2.52 0.83
CA ASN A 75 -13.55 1.69 -0.06
C ASN A 75 -13.44 2.11 -1.54
N ASP A 76 -12.95 3.33 -1.83
CA ASP A 76 -12.72 3.81 -3.20
C ASP A 76 -11.36 3.37 -3.76
N LEU A 77 -10.50 2.77 -2.92
CA LEU A 77 -9.21 2.28 -3.37
C LEU A 77 -9.38 1.04 -4.27
N PRO A 78 -8.62 0.91 -5.37
CA PRO A 78 -8.67 -0.24 -6.26
C PRO A 78 -7.97 -1.45 -5.63
N VAL A 79 -8.56 -2.01 -4.57
CA VAL A 79 -8.05 -3.20 -3.88
C VAL A 79 -8.62 -4.44 -4.55
N ILE A 80 -7.75 -5.36 -4.93
CA ILE A 80 -8.12 -6.71 -5.35
C ILE A 80 -7.76 -7.69 -4.23
N ASP A 81 -8.74 -8.50 -3.85
CA ASP A 81 -8.52 -9.64 -2.97
C ASP A 81 -7.90 -10.77 -3.80
N GLY A 82 -6.80 -11.32 -3.32
CA GLY A 82 -6.11 -12.44 -3.98
C GLY A 82 -6.82 -13.78 -3.80
N VAL A 83 -8.16 -13.81 -3.89
CA VAL A 83 -8.92 -15.06 -3.96
C VAL A 83 -8.91 -15.50 -5.42
N GLU A 84 -7.85 -16.20 -5.80
CA GLU A 84 -7.90 -17.11 -6.94
C GLU A 84 -8.59 -18.39 -6.42
N ASP A 85 -9.72 -18.76 -7.05
CA ASP A 85 -10.48 -20.01 -6.85
C ASP A 85 -9.61 -21.26 -7.12
#